data_AF-A0A7C8YWW0-F1
#
_entry.id   AF-A0A7C8YWW0-F1
#
_cell.length_a   1.000
_cell.length_b   1.000
_cell.length_c   1.000
_cell.angle_alpha   90.00
_cell.angle_beta   90.00
_cell.angle_gamma   90.00
#
_symmetry.space_group_name_H-M   'P 1'
#
loop_
_entity.id
_entity.type
_entity.pdbx_description
1 polymer ?
#
loop_
_entity_poly.entity_id
_entity_poly.type
_entity_poly.pdbx_seq_one_letter_code
_entity_poly.pdbx_strand_id
1 'polypeptide(L)'
;LRTESAYSALSNSNKDILEKIDKALEDIAKSEFHIKWPLLKIDYYSEKHSALRQWFEVIDFELREQIKKEWIADMKRLRVSLPFFLWFPTFTSKYGLPDVYSQPSLNVQTTLFKVWHFTKGGSVSAIHPPVSDLKLQQDGVSYLATPFRQGRTGDGTATYY
;
A
#
# COMPACT_ATOMS: atom_id res chain seq x y z
N LEU A 1 -11.06 28.67 -39.27
CA LEU A 1 -11.36 30.06 -39.70
C LEU A 1 -12.49 30.75 -38.92
N ARG A 2 -13.15 30.14 -37.92
CA ARG A 2 -14.28 30.78 -37.19
C ARG A 2 -13.94 31.36 -35.80
N THR A 3 -12.73 31.15 -35.29
CA THR A 3 -12.34 31.58 -33.93
C THR A 3 -11.65 32.95 -33.89
N GLU A 4 -10.94 33.34 -34.95
CA GLU A 4 -10.28 34.66 -35.03
C GLU A 4 -11.29 35.82 -35.13
N SER A 5 -12.49 35.57 -35.65
CA SER A 5 -13.54 36.59 -35.82
C SER A 5 -14.29 36.94 -34.52
N ALA A 6 -14.22 36.11 -33.48
CA ALA A 6 -14.91 36.38 -32.22
C ALA A 6 -14.09 37.31 -31.30
N TYR A 7 -12.75 37.20 -31.38
CA TYR A 7 -11.84 38.03 -30.58
C TYR A 7 -11.80 39.50 -31.03
N SER A 8 -11.97 39.77 -32.34
CA SER A 8 -11.98 41.13 -32.88
C SER A 8 -13.26 41.91 -32.53
N ALA A 9 -14.36 41.22 -32.22
CA ALA A 9 -15.68 41.82 -31.92
C ALA A 9 -15.92 42.11 -30.42
N LEU A 10 -15.01 41.72 -29.54
CA LEU A 10 -15.12 41.97 -28.09
C LEU A 10 -14.76 43.42 -27.76
N SER A 11 -15.54 44.04 -26.85
CA SER A 11 -15.22 45.37 -26.32
C SER A 11 -13.83 45.35 -25.66
N ASN A 12 -13.14 46.50 -25.67
CA ASN A 12 -11.81 46.62 -25.04
C ASN A 12 -11.83 46.21 -23.57
N SER A 13 -12.96 46.39 -22.87
CA SER A 13 -13.12 45.96 -21.48
C SER A 13 -13.14 44.44 -21.35
N ASN A 14 -13.75 43.70 -22.29
CA ASN A 14 -13.75 42.23 -22.27
C ASN A 14 -12.36 41.67 -22.58
N LYS A 15 -11.57 42.34 -23.43
CA LYS A 15 -10.18 41.94 -23.72
C LYS A 15 -9.27 42.12 -22.50
N ASP A 16 -9.40 43.24 -21.80
CA ASP A 16 -8.67 43.51 -20.55
C ASP A 16 -9.02 42.51 -19.43
N ILE A 17 -10.30 42.08 -19.35
CA ILE A 17 -10.71 41.02 -18.41
C ILE A 17 -10.06 39.69 -18.76
N LEU A 18 -10.04 39.29 -20.03
CA LEU A 18 -9.41 38.03 -20.46
C LEU A 18 -7.91 38.04 -20.21
N GLU A 19 -7.22 39.16 -20.50
CA GLU A 19 -5.78 39.32 -20.26
C GLU A 19 -5.44 39.24 -18.75
N LYS A 20 -6.30 39.82 -17.90
CA LYS A 20 -6.16 39.69 -16.44
C LYS A 20 -6.38 38.26 -15.95
N ILE A 21 -7.33 37.52 -16.54
CA ILE A 21 -7.57 36.12 -16.21
C ILE A 21 -6.37 35.26 -16.63
N ASP A 22 -5.85 35.44 -17.85
CA ASP A 22 -4.69 34.70 -18.34
C ASP A 22 -3.45 34.96 -17.49
N LYS A 23 -3.22 36.23 -17.12
CA LYS A 23 -2.13 36.60 -16.21
C LYS A 23 -2.29 35.97 -14.82
N ALA A 24 -3.51 35.97 -14.27
CA ALA A 24 -3.79 35.33 -12.98
C ALA A 24 -3.59 33.81 -13.05
N LEU A 25 -3.97 33.16 -14.17
CA LEU A 25 -3.74 31.74 -14.39
C LEU A 25 -2.24 31.42 -14.52
N GLU A 26 -1.46 32.26 -15.21
CA GLU A 26 -0.01 32.14 -15.25
C GLU A 26 0.64 32.32 -13.87
N ASP A 27 0.19 33.29 -13.09
CA ASP A 27 0.70 33.53 -11.74
C ASP A 27 0.36 32.38 -10.80
N ILE A 28 -0.83 31.78 -10.93
CA ILE A 28 -1.22 30.54 -10.23
C ILE A 28 -0.39 29.34 -10.75
N ALA A 29 -0.07 29.29 -12.04
CA ALA A 29 0.77 28.23 -12.61
C ALA A 29 2.22 28.31 -12.10
N LYS A 30 2.74 29.54 -11.92
CA LYS A 30 4.06 29.87 -11.37
C LYS A 30 4.12 29.78 -9.85
N SER A 31 2.97 29.81 -9.16
CA SER A 31 2.88 29.59 -7.71
C SER A 31 3.50 28.24 -7.34
N GLU A 32 4.48 28.29 -6.44
CA GLU A 32 5.13 27.09 -5.93
C GLU A 32 4.15 26.33 -5.02
N PHE A 33 3.83 25.09 -5.40
CA PHE A 33 2.92 24.26 -4.62
C PHE A 33 3.59 23.82 -3.31
N HIS A 34 3.00 24.24 -2.19
CA HIS A 34 3.45 23.85 -0.86
C HIS A 34 2.53 22.78 -0.28
N ILE A 35 3.12 21.63 0.07
CA ILE A 35 2.39 20.54 0.75
C ILE A 35 2.02 21.01 2.16
N LYS A 36 0.74 20.88 2.51
CA LYS A 36 0.22 21.23 3.84
C LYS A 36 0.57 20.16 4.88
N TRP A 37 1.86 20.01 5.18
CA TRP A 37 2.38 19.02 6.12
C TRP A 37 1.70 19.00 7.50
N PRO A 38 1.35 20.14 8.13
CA PRO A 38 0.73 20.11 9.45
C PRO A 38 -0.60 19.34 9.47
N LEU A 39 -1.45 19.56 8.44
CA LEU A 39 -2.73 18.87 8.33
C LEU A 39 -2.55 17.37 8.09
N LEU A 40 -1.61 17.00 7.21
CA LEU A 40 -1.32 15.60 6.91
C LEU A 40 -0.76 14.85 8.12
N LYS A 41 0.07 15.52 8.95
CA LYS A 41 0.58 14.93 10.19
C LYS A 41 -0.55 14.71 11.20
N ILE A 42 -1.43 15.67 11.38
CA ILE A 42 -2.58 15.54 12.29
C ILE A 42 -3.46 14.36 11.85
N ASP A 43 -3.74 14.26 10.55
CA ASP A 43 -4.53 13.15 10.00
C ASP A 43 -3.84 11.79 10.17
N TYR A 44 -2.54 11.73 9.88
CA TYR A 44 -1.75 10.50 9.96
C TYR A 44 -1.60 9.98 11.40
N TYR A 45 -1.39 10.89 12.35
CA TYR A 45 -1.23 10.56 13.77
C TYR A 45 -2.54 10.50 14.55
N SER A 46 -3.68 10.75 13.91
CA SER A 46 -5.00 10.65 14.53
C SER A 46 -5.27 9.26 15.11
N GLU A 47 -6.03 9.20 16.21
CA GLU A 47 -6.42 7.94 16.83
C GLU A 47 -7.27 7.07 15.88
N LYS A 48 -8.10 7.73 15.05
CA LYS A 48 -8.91 7.09 14.00
C LYS A 48 -8.08 6.23 13.06
N HIS A 49 -6.86 6.67 12.71
CA HIS A 49 -5.98 5.96 11.79
C HIS A 49 -4.90 5.14 12.48
N SER A 50 -4.96 4.95 13.81
CA SER A 50 -3.97 4.18 14.57
C SER A 50 -3.79 2.75 14.06
N ALA A 51 -4.88 2.03 13.79
CA ALA A 51 -4.84 0.66 13.27
C ALA A 51 -4.23 0.58 11.86
N LEU A 52 -4.57 1.52 10.97
CA LEU A 52 -4.01 1.60 9.62
C LEU A 52 -2.51 1.94 9.65
N ARG A 53 -2.11 2.80 10.58
CA ARG A 53 -0.71 3.15 10.82
C ARG A 53 0.07 1.94 11.31
N GLN A 54 -0.44 1.23 12.32
CA GLN A 54 0.19 0.01 12.83
C GLN A 54 0.34 -1.03 11.73
N TRP A 55 -0.70 -1.23 10.92
CA TRP A 55 -0.65 -2.13 9.76
C TRP A 55 0.48 -1.74 8.79
N PHE A 56 0.57 -0.45 8.44
CA PHE A 56 1.62 0.04 7.54
C PHE A 56 3.01 -0.07 8.15
N GLU A 57 3.16 0.14 9.46
CA GLU A 57 4.45 0.09 10.15
C GLU A 57 5.09 -1.31 10.23
N VAL A 58 4.30 -2.36 10.03
CA VAL A 58 4.77 -3.76 9.93
C VAL A 58 5.51 -4.02 8.61
N ILE A 59 5.28 -3.19 7.59
CA ILE A 59 5.97 -3.32 6.29
C ILE A 59 7.47 -3.04 6.46
N ASP A 60 8.28 -3.70 5.63
CA ASP A 60 9.71 -3.48 5.56
C ASP A 60 10.07 -1.97 5.45
N PHE A 61 11.13 -1.58 6.16
CA PHE A 61 11.54 -0.19 6.24
C PHE A 61 11.91 0.41 4.88
N GLU A 62 12.65 -0.33 4.04
CA GLU A 62 13.09 0.17 2.74
C GLU A 62 11.88 0.40 1.83
N LEU A 63 10.94 -0.54 1.83
CA LEU A 63 9.71 -0.43 1.06
C LEU A 63 8.84 0.74 1.54
N ARG A 64 8.71 0.94 2.86
CA ARG A 64 7.97 2.10 3.41
C ARG A 64 8.56 3.43 2.97
N GLU A 65 9.89 3.55 2.97
CA GLU A 65 10.55 4.78 2.53
C GLU A 65 10.35 5.03 1.03
N GLN A 66 10.35 3.99 0.20
CA GLN A 66 10.00 4.12 -1.21
C GLN A 66 8.55 4.59 -1.41
N ILE A 67 7.60 3.99 -0.68
CA ILE A 67 6.17 4.39 -0.74
C ILE A 67 5.98 5.85 -0.32
N LYS A 68 6.67 6.31 0.73
CA LYS A 68 6.60 7.72 1.15
C LYS A 68 7.15 8.67 0.09
N LYS A 69 8.23 8.29 -0.61
CA LYS A 69 8.78 9.09 -1.72
C LYS A 69 7.78 9.22 -2.87
N GLU A 70 7.14 8.12 -3.24
CA GLU A 70 6.08 8.11 -4.27
C GLU A 70 4.89 8.99 -3.86
N TRP A 71 4.46 8.91 -2.60
CA TRP A 71 3.38 9.78 -2.09
C TRP A 71 3.72 11.27 -2.23
N ILE A 72 4.95 11.66 -1.88
CA ILE A 72 5.41 13.05 -2.02
C ILE A 72 5.48 13.46 -3.50
N ALA A 73 5.98 12.57 -4.37
CA ALA A 73 6.05 12.80 -5.80
C ALA A 73 4.65 13.01 -6.40
N ASP A 74 3.68 12.19 -6.02
CA ASP A 74 2.29 12.30 -6.46
C ASP A 74 1.64 13.60 -5.98
N MET A 75 1.84 14.01 -4.73
CA MET A 75 1.33 15.29 -4.22
C MET A 75 1.91 16.48 -5.00
N LYS A 76 3.20 16.44 -5.32
CA LYS A 76 3.85 17.49 -6.15
C LYS A 76 3.33 17.49 -7.58
N ARG A 77 3.15 16.31 -8.18
CA ARG A 77 2.64 16.15 -9.55
C ARG A 77 1.21 16.65 -9.67
N LEU A 78 0.35 16.30 -8.71
CA LEU A 78 -1.06 16.67 -8.70
C LEU A 78 -1.32 18.06 -8.14
N ARG A 79 -0.33 18.69 -7.49
CA ARG A 79 -0.46 19.96 -6.74
C ARG A 79 -1.62 19.94 -5.73
N VAL A 80 -1.81 18.79 -5.05
CA VAL A 80 -2.83 18.60 -4.01
C VAL A 80 -2.21 17.95 -2.78
N SER A 81 -2.59 18.43 -1.59
CA SER A 81 -2.21 17.79 -0.31
C SER A 81 -3.18 16.66 -0.01
N LEU A 82 -2.77 15.42 -0.27
CA LEU A 82 -3.62 14.23 -0.13
C LEU A 82 -3.30 13.46 1.15
N PRO A 83 -4.28 13.11 2.00
CA PRO A 83 -4.08 12.23 3.14
C PRO A 83 -3.48 10.89 2.74
N PHE A 84 -2.49 10.40 3.51
CA PHE A 84 -1.76 9.17 3.18
C PHE A 84 -2.69 7.95 3.08
N PHE A 85 -3.56 7.76 4.08
CA PHE A 85 -4.47 6.61 4.15
C PHE A 85 -5.56 6.62 3.06
N LEU A 86 -5.80 7.77 2.42
CA LEU A 86 -6.68 7.89 1.26
C LEU A 86 -5.93 7.58 -0.05
N TRP A 87 -4.69 8.08 -0.16
CA TRP A 87 -3.85 7.86 -1.33
C TRP A 87 -3.38 6.41 -1.46
N PHE A 88 -3.00 5.77 -0.35
CA PHE A 88 -2.33 4.48 -0.35
C PHE A 88 -3.14 3.31 -0.96
N PRO A 89 -4.46 3.14 -0.68
CA PRO A 89 -5.28 2.13 -1.36
C PRO A 89 -5.34 2.33 -2.88
N THR A 90 -5.38 3.58 -3.33
CA THR A 90 -5.42 3.91 -4.76
C THR A 90 -4.08 3.57 -5.42
N PHE A 91 -2.97 3.89 -4.74
CA PHE A 91 -1.63 3.54 -5.18
C PHE A 91 -1.47 2.02 -5.33
N THR A 92 -1.84 1.26 -4.30
CA THR A 92 -1.70 -0.20 -4.28
C THR A 92 -2.63 -0.93 -5.25
N SER A 93 -3.82 -0.38 -5.51
CA SER A 93 -4.73 -0.89 -6.54
C SER A 93 -4.10 -0.89 -7.93
N LYS A 94 -3.24 0.09 -8.24
CA LYS A 94 -2.46 0.13 -9.50
C LYS A 94 -1.51 -1.06 -9.65
N TYR A 95 -1.05 -1.62 -8.54
CA TYR A 95 -0.18 -2.80 -8.49
C TYR A 95 -0.97 -4.11 -8.35
N GLY A 96 -2.29 -4.08 -8.49
CA GLY A 96 -3.14 -5.27 -8.42
C GLY A 96 -3.46 -5.73 -6.99
N LEU A 97 -3.29 -4.86 -6.00
CA LEU A 97 -3.64 -5.12 -4.60
C LEU A 97 -4.84 -4.25 -4.19
N PRO A 98 -6.08 -4.63 -4.53
CA PRO A 98 -7.27 -4.00 -3.98
C PRO A 98 -7.44 -4.36 -2.50
N ASP A 99 -8.02 -3.45 -1.72
CA ASP A 99 -8.38 -3.65 -0.30
C ASP A 99 -7.22 -4.05 0.62
N VAL A 100 -6.07 -3.37 0.49
CA VAL A 100 -4.83 -3.70 1.21
C VAL A 100 -4.98 -3.79 2.74
N TYR A 101 -5.79 -2.95 3.34
CA TYR A 101 -6.01 -2.98 4.80
C TYR A 101 -6.86 -4.16 5.28
N SER A 102 -7.56 -4.85 4.37
CA SER A 102 -8.28 -6.09 4.69
C SER A 102 -7.34 -7.30 4.75
N GLN A 103 -6.15 -7.19 4.14
CA GLN A 103 -5.16 -8.25 4.16
C GLN A 103 -4.44 -8.23 5.51
N PRO A 104 -4.13 -9.40 6.11
CA PRO A 104 -3.28 -9.43 7.29
C PRO A 104 -1.95 -8.76 6.94
N SER A 105 -1.44 -7.90 7.83
CA SER A 105 -0.16 -7.24 7.59
C SER A 105 0.92 -8.30 7.38
N LEU A 106 1.40 -8.40 6.15
CA LEU A 106 2.34 -9.44 5.75
C LEU A 106 3.70 -9.08 6.34
N ASN A 107 4.01 -9.62 7.52
CA ASN A 107 5.34 -9.50 8.10
C ASN A 107 6.31 -10.30 7.23
N VAL A 108 7.03 -9.60 6.36
CA VAL A 108 8.01 -10.18 5.42
C VAL A 108 9.21 -10.80 6.13
N GLN A 109 9.34 -10.66 7.46
CA GLN A 109 10.38 -11.36 8.22
C GLN A 109 10.06 -12.81 8.55
N THR A 110 8.82 -13.30 8.37
CA THR A 110 8.46 -14.64 8.84
C THR A 110 7.84 -15.57 7.80
N THR A 111 7.33 -15.05 6.67
CA THR A 111 6.50 -15.84 5.76
C THR A 111 7.20 -16.25 4.47
N LEU A 112 8.01 -17.31 4.56
CA LEU A 112 8.68 -17.93 3.42
C LEU A 112 7.83 -19.11 2.92
N PHE A 113 7.24 -18.98 1.72
CA PHE A 113 6.73 -20.15 1.00
C PHE A 113 7.92 -20.94 0.46
N LYS A 114 8.07 -22.19 0.89
CA LYS A 114 9.19 -23.04 0.50
C LYS A 114 8.68 -24.35 -0.05
N VAL A 115 9.20 -24.72 -1.22
CA VAL A 115 8.94 -26.01 -1.87
C VAL A 115 10.21 -26.83 -1.79
N TRP A 116 10.13 -28.02 -1.19
CA TRP A 116 11.20 -29.01 -1.19
C TRP A 116 10.84 -30.11 -2.19
N HIS A 117 11.79 -30.46 -3.04
CA HIS A 117 11.67 -31.58 -3.97
C HIS A 117 12.40 -32.80 -3.38
N PHE A 118 11.73 -33.95 -3.35
CA PHE A 118 12.34 -35.20 -2.91
C PHE A 118 13.10 -35.87 -4.05
N THR A 119 14.20 -36.55 -3.72
CA THR A 119 15.06 -37.26 -4.68
C THR A 119 14.37 -38.42 -5.39
N LYS A 120 13.30 -38.96 -4.81
CA LYS A 120 12.50 -40.09 -5.35
C LYS A 120 11.27 -39.65 -6.17
N GLY A 121 11.13 -38.35 -6.43
CA GLY A 121 9.91 -37.78 -7.00
C GLY A 121 8.89 -37.45 -5.91
N GLY A 122 8.26 -36.28 -6.03
CA GLY A 122 7.38 -35.69 -5.03
C GLY A 122 7.87 -34.33 -4.56
N SER A 123 6.94 -33.45 -4.18
CA SER A 123 7.24 -32.13 -3.65
C SER A 123 6.37 -31.83 -2.44
N VAL A 124 6.93 -31.07 -1.50
CA VAL A 124 6.23 -30.58 -0.32
C VAL A 124 6.38 -29.09 -0.25
N SER A 125 5.27 -28.39 -0.07
CA SER A 125 5.23 -26.94 0.10
C SER A 125 4.78 -26.58 1.51
N ALA A 126 5.45 -25.60 2.13
CA ALA A 126 5.01 -25.03 3.40
C ALA A 126 5.16 -23.51 3.41
N ILE A 127 4.31 -22.87 4.20
CA ILE A 127 4.37 -21.46 4.53
C ILE A 127 5.00 -21.37 5.92
N HIS A 128 6.12 -20.66 6.07
CA HIS A 128 6.77 -20.48 7.37
C HIS A 128 6.15 -19.30 8.15
N PRO A 129 6.19 -19.27 9.50
CA PRO A 129 6.22 -20.47 10.33
C PRO A 129 4.97 -21.32 10.02
N PRO A 130 5.09 -22.65 10.00
CA PRO A 130 3.94 -23.49 9.68
C PRO A 130 2.90 -23.33 10.79
N VAL A 131 1.73 -22.84 10.44
CA VAL A 131 0.57 -22.72 11.35
C VAL A 131 -0.28 -23.99 11.33
N SER A 132 0.01 -24.90 10.40
CA SER A 132 -0.80 -26.10 10.13
C SER A 132 0.10 -27.32 10.02
N ASP A 133 -0.46 -28.48 10.37
CA ASP A 133 0.22 -29.76 10.20
C ASP A 133 0.52 -30.04 8.72
N LEU A 134 1.75 -30.47 8.44
CA LEU A 134 2.19 -30.86 7.11
C LEU A 134 1.99 -32.37 6.93
N LYS A 135 1.13 -32.75 5.98
CA LYS A 135 0.96 -34.14 5.56
C LYS A 135 1.95 -34.46 4.46
N LEU A 136 2.86 -35.39 4.72
CA LEU A 136 3.85 -35.88 3.76
C LEU A 136 3.44 -37.28 3.34
N GLN A 137 3.40 -37.55 2.04
CA GLN A 137 3.23 -38.92 1.55
C GLN A 137 4.52 -39.37 0.88
N GLN A 138 5.12 -40.42 1.41
CA GLN A 138 6.33 -41.01 0.86
C GLN A 138 6.19 -42.54 0.86
N ASP A 139 6.51 -43.17 -0.28
CA ASP A 139 6.56 -44.63 -0.40
C ASP A 139 5.26 -45.34 0.06
N GLY A 140 4.09 -44.71 -0.17
CA GLY A 140 2.76 -45.22 0.22
C GLY A 140 2.39 -45.02 1.70
N VAL A 141 3.29 -44.42 2.49
CA VAL A 141 3.11 -44.13 3.92
C VAL A 141 2.85 -42.64 4.12
N SER A 142 1.85 -42.30 4.94
CA SER A 142 1.52 -40.92 5.28
C SER A 142 2.16 -40.52 6.61
N TYR A 143 2.97 -39.47 6.59
CA TYR A 143 3.59 -38.85 7.76
C TYR A 143 2.91 -37.52 8.07
N LEU A 144 2.71 -37.23 9.35
CA LEU A 144 2.17 -35.95 9.84
C LEU A 144 3.27 -35.21 10.59
N ALA A 145 3.64 -34.02 10.12
CA ALA A 145 4.62 -33.16 10.76
C ALA A 145 3.91 -31.95 11.39
N THR A 146 3.84 -31.96 12.72
CA THR A 146 3.24 -30.87 13.51
C THR A 146 4.33 -29.88 13.95
N PRO A 147 4.19 -28.58 13.62
CA PRO A 147 5.26 -27.59 13.77
C PRO A 147 5.60 -27.21 15.22
N PHE A 148 4.68 -27.39 16.17
CA PHE A 148 4.92 -27.11 17.59
C PHE A 148 5.10 -28.41 18.38
N ARG A 149 6.12 -28.48 19.24
CA ARG A 149 6.23 -29.57 20.22
C ARG A 149 5.07 -29.47 21.20
N GLN A 150 4.26 -30.52 21.24
CA GLN A 150 3.29 -30.74 22.29
C GLN A 150 4.04 -30.94 23.63
N GLY A 151 3.81 -30.05 24.60
CA GLY A 151 4.21 -30.31 25.98
C GLY A 151 3.48 -31.55 26.49
N ARG A 152 4.19 -32.50 27.12
CA ARG A 152 3.55 -33.60 27.83
C ARG A 152 3.02 -33.08 29.16
N THR A 153 1.72 -32.87 29.26
CA THR A 153 1.04 -32.88 30.57
C THR A 153 0.83 -34.35 30.96
N GLY A 154 1.07 -34.69 32.24
CA GLY A 154 1.23 -36.06 32.76
C GLY A 154 0.01 -37.00 32.67
N ASP A 155 -1.04 -36.58 31.96
CA ASP A 155 -2.38 -37.15 31.98
C ASP A 155 -2.87 -37.55 30.57
N GLY A 156 -1.99 -37.48 29.55
CA GLY A 156 -2.20 -38.14 28.25
C GLY A 156 -3.18 -37.45 27.30
N THR A 157 -3.82 -36.35 27.69
CA THR A 157 -4.68 -35.54 26.83
C THR A 157 -3.89 -34.47 26.08
N ALA A 158 -4.11 -34.39 24.76
CA ALA A 158 -3.49 -33.40 23.89
C ALA A 158 -4.23 -32.05 23.96
N THR A 159 -3.52 -30.98 24.27
CA THR A 159 -4.02 -29.60 24.16
C THR A 159 -3.35 -28.89 22.98
N TYR A 160 -4.17 -28.27 22.15
CA TYR A 160 -3.76 -27.43 21.01
C TYR A 160 -3.69 -25.96 21.49
N TYR A 161 -2.62 -25.25 21.14
CA TYR A 161 -2.49 -23.80 21.32
C TYR A 161 -2.58 -23.10 19.97
#